data_AF-A0A933X6E0-F1
#
_entry.id   AF-A0A933X6E0-F1
#
_cell.length_a   1.000
_cell.length_b   1.000
_cell.length_c   1.000
_cell.angle_alpha   90.00
_cell.angle_beta   90.00
_cell.angle_gamma   90.00
#
_symmetry.space_group_name_H-M   'P 1'
#
loop_
_entity.id
_entity.type
_entity.pdbx_description
1 polymer ?
#
loop_
_entity_poly.entity_id
_entity_poly.type
_entity_poly.pdbx_seq_one_letter_code
_entity_poly.pdbx_strand_id
1 'polypeptide(L)'
;MFGRPQSIPDEGRRELESALQAWSLPGLRQRVNGASIDVMPWHVGLLLFPGWNWTPRPVFQSYLTFDRELQERNARCFEGPNAPRFMLFGLTSLDQRLPTLDDALLLRVLARDYAPVDAEQGFLLLERNEGTTNPTAPRVVLERRVCFGEAIDLAHLGPGIHSLAADIRTSLAGRARGFLLRSPQPWIELHSKDGRVARNAVVPSMLRAGVIVDPLLANTTEWLTLHDEAAQHRLARLVLLPPADDGAFFEDEIDVRILEEPLPRSIAPEELAAIKQRLTAPGLDLAPFQSQLPLEGGIRRAGPGTVILCHAPSRLRFRLPGGAHKLRGVLGVLPRATDGGWSGPVGYRAFLLRTGATNPEELFTLRLDPQVVAAQREPQPFEFEYVAPEGAELTLRTLSLAPDGAVREGAYWGNLKLD
;
A
#
# COMPACT_ATOMS: atom_id res chain seq x y z
N MET A 1 12.12 -11.31 34.67
CA MET A 1 13.54 -11.03 34.36
C MET A 1 13.87 -11.79 33.10
N PHE A 2 13.65 -11.20 31.92
CA PHE A 2 14.01 -11.84 30.66
C PHE A 2 15.53 -11.79 30.53
N GLY A 3 16.17 -12.95 30.44
CA GLY A 3 17.61 -13.07 30.29
C GLY A 3 18.08 -12.28 29.07
N ARG A 4 19.15 -11.50 29.23
CA ARG A 4 19.85 -10.89 28.08
C ARG A 4 20.17 -12.01 27.08
N PRO A 5 19.80 -11.90 25.80
CA PRO A 5 20.15 -12.93 24.82
C PRO A 5 21.67 -13.12 24.83
N GLN A 6 22.11 -14.33 25.12
CA GLN A 6 23.50 -14.73 24.94
C GLN A 6 23.84 -14.50 23.46
N SER A 7 24.90 -13.72 23.24
CA SER A 7 25.54 -13.37 21.96
C SER A 7 24.80 -13.82 20.69
N ILE A 8 24.21 -12.87 19.96
CA ILE A 8 23.84 -13.07 18.56
C ILE A 8 25.08 -13.66 17.84
N PRO A 9 24.97 -14.84 17.19
CA PRO A 9 26.06 -15.42 16.41
C PRO A 9 26.62 -14.40 15.42
N ASP A 10 27.89 -14.51 15.04
CA ASP A 10 28.52 -13.52 14.13
C ASP A 10 27.80 -13.41 12.77
N GLU A 11 27.14 -14.48 12.33
CA GLU A 11 26.23 -14.47 11.18
C GLU A 11 25.02 -13.55 11.42
N GLY A 12 24.33 -13.71 12.57
CA GLY A 12 23.23 -12.82 12.96
C GLY A 12 23.67 -11.37 13.19
N ARG A 13 24.94 -11.12 13.58
CA ARG A 13 25.49 -9.75 13.64
C ARG A 13 25.67 -9.15 12.25
N ARG A 14 26.21 -9.90 11.30
CA ARG A 14 26.36 -9.44 9.90
C ARG A 14 25.01 -9.22 9.23
N GLU A 15 24.03 -10.08 9.49
CA GLU A 15 22.66 -9.90 9.01
C GLU A 15 22.01 -8.66 9.63
N LEU A 16 22.20 -8.44 10.94
CA LEU A 16 21.71 -7.24 11.62
C LEU A 16 22.38 -5.97 11.07
N GLU A 17 23.70 -5.98 10.87
CA GLU A 17 24.44 -4.84 10.28
C GLU A 17 23.98 -4.56 8.84
N SER A 18 23.78 -5.61 8.03
CA SER A 18 23.26 -5.49 6.67
C SER A 18 21.83 -4.96 6.66
N ALA A 19 20.97 -5.44 7.57
CA ALA A 19 19.61 -4.95 7.75
C ALA A 19 19.59 -3.49 8.22
N LEU A 20 20.45 -3.12 9.16
CA LEU A 20 20.60 -1.74 9.63
C LEU A 20 21.04 -0.82 8.48
N GLN A 21 22.00 -1.23 7.65
CA GLN A 21 22.39 -0.44 6.47
C GLN A 21 21.27 -0.35 5.43
N ALA A 22 20.53 -1.44 5.23
CA ALA A 22 19.44 -1.53 4.27
C ALA A 22 18.20 -0.71 4.63
N TRP A 23 17.89 -0.63 5.93
CA TRP A 23 16.63 -0.10 6.44
C TRP A 23 16.83 1.09 7.38
N SER A 24 18.06 1.62 7.47
CA SER A 24 18.30 2.88 8.18
C SER A 24 17.56 4.02 7.50
N LEU A 25 16.90 4.86 8.30
CA LEU A 25 16.23 6.08 7.88
C LEU A 25 16.89 7.28 8.58
N PRO A 26 18.19 7.56 8.32
CA PRO A 26 18.94 8.57 9.05
C PRO A 26 18.34 9.97 8.96
N GLY A 27 17.77 10.36 7.81
CA GLY A 27 17.13 11.65 7.62
C GLY A 27 15.89 11.77 8.50
N LEU A 28 15.01 10.77 8.46
CA LEU A 28 13.82 10.75 9.32
C LEU A 28 14.18 10.67 10.80
N ARG A 29 15.21 9.90 11.15
CA ARG A 29 15.68 9.79 12.55
C ARG A 29 16.19 11.13 13.08
N GLN A 30 16.95 11.86 12.26
CA GLN A 30 17.39 13.21 12.60
C GLN A 30 16.20 14.16 12.77
N ARG A 31 15.19 14.06 11.88
CA ARG A 31 13.98 14.89 11.95
C ARG A 31 13.15 14.63 13.22
N VAL A 32 13.01 13.36 13.61
CA VAL A 32 12.27 12.95 14.82
C VAL A 32 13.00 13.34 16.11
N ASN A 33 14.33 13.35 16.10
CA ASN A 33 15.18 13.87 17.17
C ASN A 33 14.78 13.39 18.59
N GLY A 34 14.50 12.09 18.75
CA GLY A 34 14.14 11.48 20.04
C GLY A 34 12.70 11.68 20.50
N ALA A 35 11.86 12.37 19.72
CA ALA A 35 10.43 12.46 19.99
C ALA A 35 9.72 11.10 19.83
N SER A 36 8.55 10.96 20.47
CA SER A 36 7.75 9.74 20.41
C SER A 36 7.30 9.44 18.97
N ILE A 37 7.46 8.18 18.57
CA ILE A 37 7.10 7.71 17.23
C ILE A 37 6.42 6.34 17.30
N ASP A 38 5.47 6.09 16.41
CA ASP A 38 4.97 4.74 16.10
C ASP A 38 5.09 4.46 14.59
N VAL A 39 4.81 3.23 14.16
CA VAL A 39 4.87 2.82 12.76
C VAL A 39 3.59 2.12 12.31
N MET A 40 3.16 2.46 11.10
CA MET A 40 1.99 1.88 10.45
C MET A 40 2.33 1.51 9.00
N PRO A 41 1.85 0.36 8.48
CA PRO A 41 0.89 -0.54 9.11
C PRO A 41 1.48 -1.72 9.90
N TRP A 42 2.70 -2.20 9.59
CA TRP A 42 3.32 -3.34 10.29
C TRP A 42 4.85 -3.40 10.24
N HIS A 43 5.53 -2.31 9.87
CA HIS A 43 7.01 -2.27 9.75
C HIS A 43 7.73 -2.07 11.10
N VAL A 44 7.24 -2.75 12.15
CA VAL A 44 7.67 -2.58 13.55
C VAL A 44 9.17 -2.81 13.74
N GLY A 45 9.77 -3.68 12.92
CA GLY A 45 11.21 -3.94 12.93
C GLY A 45 12.08 -2.69 12.76
N LEU A 46 11.59 -1.66 12.05
CA LEU A 46 12.32 -0.40 11.84
C LEU A 46 12.50 0.38 13.14
N LEU A 47 11.52 0.31 14.04
CA LEU A 47 11.54 1.04 15.31
C LEU A 47 12.19 0.23 16.45
N LEU A 48 12.52 -1.04 16.22
CA LEU A 48 13.34 -1.84 17.14
C LEU A 48 14.83 -1.48 17.07
N PHE A 49 15.27 -0.80 16.00
CA PHE A 49 16.64 -0.33 15.89
C PHE A 49 16.94 0.78 16.91
N PRO A 50 18.18 0.85 17.44
CA PRO A 50 18.53 1.86 18.45
C PRO A 50 18.28 3.28 17.97
N GLY A 51 17.73 4.12 18.86
CA GLY A 51 17.59 5.57 18.66
C GLY A 51 16.23 6.07 18.21
N TRP A 52 15.23 5.19 18.16
CA TRP A 52 13.83 5.58 18.12
C TRP A 52 13.24 5.58 19.53
N ASN A 53 12.37 6.56 19.81
CA ASN A 53 11.56 6.57 21.02
C ASN A 53 10.18 5.95 20.69
N TRP A 54 10.18 4.62 20.51
CA TRP A 54 8.99 3.90 20.06
C TRP A 54 7.91 3.90 21.14
N THR A 55 6.76 4.48 20.80
CA THR A 55 5.55 4.52 21.64
C THR A 55 4.43 3.78 20.90
N PRO A 56 4.32 2.45 21.05
CA PRO A 56 3.39 1.65 20.26
C PRO A 56 1.93 1.92 20.62
N ARG A 57 1.07 1.89 19.61
CA ARG A 57 -0.38 1.70 19.79
C ARG A 57 -0.73 0.31 20.34
N PRO A 58 -1.91 0.14 20.96
CA PRO A 58 -2.33 -1.13 21.57
C PRO A 58 -2.23 -2.34 20.63
N VAL A 59 -2.69 -2.20 19.38
CA VAL A 59 -2.57 -3.22 18.34
C VAL A 59 -1.61 -2.69 17.28
N PHE A 60 -0.31 -2.91 17.51
CA PHE A 60 0.78 -2.35 16.69
C PHE A 60 0.91 -2.94 15.28
N GLN A 61 0.27 -4.08 15.00
CA GLN A 61 0.17 -4.68 13.67
C GLN A 61 -1.24 -4.44 13.08
N SER A 62 -1.38 -3.53 12.11
CA SER A 62 -2.71 -3.13 11.59
C SER A 62 -3.51 -4.30 11.03
N TYR A 63 -2.85 -5.31 10.45
CA TYR A 63 -3.53 -6.47 9.88
C TYR A 63 -4.27 -7.31 10.92
N LEU A 64 -4.06 -7.09 12.23
CA LEU A 64 -4.77 -7.77 13.33
C LEU A 64 -6.06 -7.02 13.76
N THR A 65 -6.36 -5.85 13.20
CA THR A 65 -7.48 -4.99 13.61
C THR A 65 -8.82 -5.34 12.92
N PHE A 66 -9.15 -6.64 12.89
CA PHE A 66 -10.34 -7.16 12.20
C PHE A 66 -11.68 -6.79 12.85
N ASP A 67 -11.65 -6.34 14.11
CA ASP A 67 -12.81 -5.92 14.87
C ASP A 67 -12.79 -4.41 15.13
N ARG A 68 -13.97 -3.80 15.13
CA ARG A 68 -14.17 -2.37 15.37
C ARG A 68 -13.61 -1.92 16.72
N GLU A 69 -13.76 -2.71 17.79
CA GLU A 69 -13.25 -2.37 19.12
C GLU A 69 -11.73 -2.22 19.12
N LEU A 70 -11.01 -3.08 18.38
CA LEU A 70 -9.56 -2.99 18.25
C LEU A 70 -9.13 -1.72 17.51
N GLN A 71 -9.82 -1.37 16.44
CA GLN A 71 -9.60 -0.12 15.71
C GLN A 71 -9.89 1.11 16.60
N GLU A 72 -10.97 1.07 17.40
CA GLU A 72 -11.33 2.15 18.33
C GLU A 72 -10.30 2.32 19.45
N ARG A 73 -9.64 1.24 19.90
CA ARG A 73 -8.53 1.34 20.86
C ARG A 73 -7.31 2.03 20.26
N ASN A 74 -6.96 1.70 19.01
CA ASN A 74 -5.86 2.37 18.31
C ASN A 74 -6.17 3.84 18.02
N ALA A 75 -7.37 4.15 17.51
CA ALA A 75 -7.80 5.52 17.27
C ALA A 75 -7.75 6.37 18.56
N ARG A 76 -8.31 5.88 19.67
CA ARG A 76 -8.26 6.59 20.97
C ARG A 76 -6.84 6.83 21.48
N CYS A 77 -5.90 5.93 21.19
CA CYS A 77 -4.48 6.13 21.52
C CYS A 77 -3.90 7.37 20.82
N PHE A 78 -4.27 7.57 19.56
CA PHE A 78 -3.81 8.69 18.73
C PHE A 78 -4.59 10.00 18.94
N GLU A 79 -5.81 9.91 19.45
CA GLU A 79 -6.58 11.09 19.88
C GLU A 79 -6.17 11.59 21.28
N GLY A 80 -5.56 10.72 22.07
CA GLY A 80 -5.20 10.98 23.46
C GLY A 80 -4.06 12.01 23.67
N PRO A 81 -3.85 12.42 24.94
CA PRO A 81 -2.76 13.34 25.30
C PRO A 81 -1.37 12.72 25.11
N ASN A 82 -1.27 11.38 25.17
CA ASN A 82 -0.01 10.64 25.03
C ASN A 82 0.21 10.11 23.60
N ALA A 83 -0.56 10.59 22.61
CA ALA A 83 -0.39 10.15 21.23
C ALA A 83 1.06 10.41 20.76
N PRO A 84 1.66 9.46 20.01
CA PRO A 84 2.99 9.66 19.44
C PRO A 84 3.05 10.94 18.61
N ARG A 85 4.11 11.75 18.78
CA ARG A 85 4.28 12.98 18.00
C ARG A 85 4.40 12.67 16.51
N PHE A 86 5.10 11.58 16.19
CA PHE A 86 5.34 11.15 14.82
C PHE A 86 4.73 9.78 14.53
N MET A 87 4.37 9.58 13.26
CA MET A 87 4.01 8.28 12.69
C MET A 87 4.88 8.02 11.46
N LEU A 88 5.67 6.94 11.50
CA LEU A 88 6.32 6.41 10.32
C LEU A 88 5.28 5.62 9.51
N PHE A 89 4.96 6.06 8.31
CA PHE A 89 3.77 5.65 7.58
C PHE A 89 4.10 5.14 6.18
N GLY A 90 3.51 4.00 5.81
CA GLY A 90 3.52 3.51 4.43
C GLY A 90 2.24 2.75 4.10
N LEU A 91 1.31 3.39 3.39
CA LEU A 91 0.02 2.78 3.04
C LEU A 91 0.23 1.59 2.10
N THR A 92 -0.18 0.41 2.56
CA THR A 92 -0.12 -0.85 1.82
C THR A 92 -1.24 -1.77 2.30
N SER A 93 -1.49 -2.86 1.58
CA SER A 93 -2.58 -3.81 1.85
C SER A 93 -2.10 -5.26 1.75
N LEU A 94 -2.68 -6.14 2.56
CA LEU A 94 -2.55 -7.59 2.39
C LEU A 94 -3.74 -8.17 1.62
N ASP A 95 -3.55 -9.34 0.98
CA ASP A 95 -4.63 -10.14 0.35
C ASP A 95 -5.53 -9.38 -0.66
N GLN A 96 -4.97 -8.40 -1.40
CA GLN A 96 -5.74 -7.54 -2.32
C GLN A 96 -6.86 -6.73 -1.63
N ARG A 97 -6.80 -6.60 -0.30
CA ARG A 97 -7.77 -5.80 0.46
C ARG A 97 -7.69 -4.34 0.05
N LEU A 98 -8.76 -3.60 0.32
CA LEU A 98 -8.74 -2.16 0.21
C LEU A 98 -7.67 -1.60 1.18
N PRO A 99 -6.66 -0.83 0.73
CA PRO A 99 -5.57 -0.39 1.60
C PRO A 99 -6.02 0.42 2.82
N THR A 100 -7.12 1.17 2.69
CA THR A 100 -7.71 1.96 3.78
C THR A 100 -8.57 1.15 4.76
N LEU A 101 -8.64 -0.18 4.59
CA LEU A 101 -9.41 -1.07 5.46
C LEU A 101 -8.65 -1.42 6.74
N ASP A 102 -7.34 -1.68 6.65
CA ASP A 102 -6.52 -2.12 7.77
C ASP A 102 -6.29 -0.95 8.75
N ASP A 103 -6.94 -1.04 9.92
CA ASP A 103 -7.03 0.02 10.94
C ASP A 103 -7.63 1.34 10.42
N ALA A 104 -8.79 1.23 9.79
CA ALA A 104 -9.49 2.35 9.15
C ALA A 104 -9.77 3.54 10.09
N LEU A 105 -10.12 3.28 11.35
CA LEU A 105 -10.34 4.36 12.32
C LEU A 105 -9.04 5.12 12.62
N LEU A 106 -7.91 4.43 12.77
CA LEU A 106 -6.63 5.10 12.92
C LEU A 106 -6.27 5.91 11.67
N LEU A 107 -6.48 5.37 10.47
CA LEU A 107 -6.23 6.14 9.24
C LEU A 107 -7.04 7.43 9.21
N ARG A 108 -8.29 7.42 9.66
CA ARG A 108 -9.12 8.63 9.74
C ARG A 108 -8.57 9.64 10.76
N VAL A 109 -8.07 9.17 11.91
CA VAL A 109 -7.37 10.03 12.88
C VAL A 109 -6.09 10.61 12.27
N LEU A 110 -5.28 9.81 11.57
CA LEU A 110 -4.05 10.28 10.92
C LEU A 110 -4.35 11.31 9.82
N ALA A 111 -5.38 11.07 9.01
CA ALA A 111 -5.80 12.02 7.98
C ALA A 111 -6.19 13.37 8.62
N ARG A 112 -6.94 13.34 9.73
CA ARG A 112 -7.41 14.55 10.41
C ARG A 112 -6.31 15.30 11.18
N ASP A 113 -5.55 14.56 11.99
CA ASP A 113 -4.73 15.13 13.07
C ASP A 113 -3.23 15.13 12.76
N TYR A 114 -2.79 14.49 11.67
CA TYR A 114 -1.38 14.42 11.29
C TYR A 114 -1.15 15.00 9.89
N ALA A 115 0.04 15.56 9.68
CA ALA A 115 0.46 16.12 8.39
C ALA A 115 1.83 15.54 7.99
N PRO A 116 2.06 15.23 6.71
CA PRO A 116 3.37 14.81 6.24
C PRO A 116 4.38 15.95 6.38
N VAL A 117 5.56 15.64 6.91
CA VAL A 117 6.66 16.62 7.10
C VAL A 117 7.96 16.22 6.40
N ASP A 118 8.11 14.92 6.11
CA ASP A 118 9.30 14.38 5.46
C ASP A 118 8.99 13.00 4.84
N ALA A 119 9.91 12.50 4.04
CA ALA A 119 9.86 11.16 3.47
C ALA A 119 11.26 10.60 3.25
N GLU A 120 11.41 9.28 3.38
CA GLU A 120 12.66 8.61 3.10
C GLU A 120 12.39 7.14 2.74
N GLN A 121 13.00 6.66 1.64
CA GLN A 121 12.94 5.24 1.22
C GLN A 121 11.51 4.66 1.12
N GLY A 122 10.56 5.45 0.63
CA GLY A 122 9.16 5.01 0.47
C GLY A 122 8.29 5.14 1.72
N PHE A 123 8.85 5.60 2.84
CA PHE A 123 8.09 5.94 4.05
C PHE A 123 7.83 7.44 4.13
N LEU A 124 6.62 7.79 4.56
CA LEU A 124 6.29 9.13 5.02
C LEU A 124 6.53 9.27 6.51
N LEU A 125 7.00 10.43 6.92
CA LEU A 125 6.95 10.86 8.31
C LEU A 125 5.77 11.81 8.47
N LEU A 126 4.76 11.37 9.21
CA LEU A 126 3.64 12.22 9.60
C LEU A 126 3.91 12.80 10.99
N GLU A 127 3.61 14.08 11.19
CA GLU A 127 3.71 14.78 12.46
C GLU A 127 2.34 15.24 12.93
N ARG A 128 2.05 15.10 14.22
CA ARG A 128 0.80 15.55 14.83
C ARG A 128 0.66 17.06 14.71
N ASN A 129 -0.50 17.53 14.26
CA ASN A 129 -0.84 18.94 14.17
C ASN A 129 -0.98 19.57 15.57
N GLU A 130 -0.42 20.77 15.74
CA GLU A 130 -0.60 21.57 16.96
C GLU A 130 -2.08 21.99 17.12
N GLY A 131 -2.62 21.91 18.34
CA GLY A 131 -4.00 22.36 18.63
C GLY A 131 -5.13 21.35 18.36
N THR A 132 -4.81 20.08 18.09
CA THR A 132 -5.77 18.97 17.84
C THR A 132 -6.51 18.50 19.10
N THR A 133 -7.00 19.42 19.94
CA THR A 133 -7.58 19.08 21.26
C THR A 133 -9.08 18.78 21.24
N ASN A 134 -9.79 19.05 20.14
CA ASN A 134 -11.21 18.71 19.97
C ASN A 134 -11.49 18.30 18.52
N PRO A 135 -11.48 17.00 18.21
CA PRO A 135 -11.77 16.57 16.86
C PRO A 135 -13.24 16.82 16.50
N THR A 136 -13.46 17.47 15.35
CA THR A 136 -14.80 17.56 14.78
C THR A 136 -15.25 16.16 14.37
N ALA A 137 -16.43 15.75 14.83
CA ALA A 137 -16.97 14.46 14.45
C ALA A 137 -17.31 14.45 12.94
N PRO A 138 -17.11 13.32 12.26
CA PRO A 138 -17.51 13.17 10.86
C PRO A 138 -19.03 13.35 10.72
N ARG A 139 -19.45 13.95 9.61
CA ARG A 139 -20.87 14.22 9.31
C ARG A 139 -21.43 13.16 8.37
N VAL A 140 -22.60 12.61 8.68
CA VAL A 140 -23.29 11.72 7.73
C VAL A 140 -23.84 12.56 6.58
N VAL A 141 -23.39 12.27 5.36
CA VAL A 141 -23.83 12.97 4.14
C VAL A 141 -24.74 12.12 3.25
N LEU A 142 -24.69 10.80 3.42
CA LEU A 142 -25.58 9.86 2.76
C LEU A 142 -25.82 8.69 3.71
N GLU A 143 -27.08 8.27 3.84
CA GLU A 143 -27.48 7.06 4.55
C GLU A 143 -28.60 6.39 3.76
N ARG A 144 -28.37 5.14 3.33
CA ARG A 144 -29.36 4.39 2.55
C ARG A 144 -29.12 2.89 2.66
N ARG A 145 -30.13 2.12 2.30
CA ARG A 145 -29.99 0.68 2.04
C ARG A 145 -29.73 0.43 0.57
N VAL A 146 -28.82 -0.48 0.29
CA VAL A 146 -28.47 -0.89 -1.08
C VAL A 146 -28.41 -2.41 -1.18
N CYS A 147 -28.57 -2.92 -2.39
CA CYS A 147 -28.27 -4.32 -2.69
C CYS A 147 -26.86 -4.47 -3.28
N PHE A 148 -26.32 -5.69 -3.22
CA PHE A 148 -25.12 -6.03 -3.99
C PHE A 148 -25.31 -5.73 -5.49
N GLY A 149 -24.28 -5.17 -6.13
CA GLY A 149 -24.31 -4.76 -7.54
C GLY A 149 -24.95 -3.39 -7.78
N GLU A 150 -25.59 -2.79 -6.78
CA GLU A 150 -26.13 -1.44 -6.89
C GLU A 150 -25.03 -0.38 -6.77
N ALA A 151 -25.02 0.59 -7.69
CA ALA A 151 -24.06 1.69 -7.67
C ALA A 151 -24.48 2.80 -6.69
N ILE A 152 -23.54 3.21 -5.84
CA ILE A 152 -23.66 4.39 -4.99
C ILE A 152 -22.95 5.54 -5.67
N ASP A 153 -23.73 6.53 -6.12
CA ASP A 153 -23.23 7.74 -6.76
C ASP A 153 -22.69 8.70 -5.70
N LEU A 154 -21.44 9.10 -5.87
CA LEU A 154 -20.71 10.06 -5.02
C LEU A 154 -20.26 11.28 -5.82
N ALA A 155 -20.57 11.35 -7.12
CA ALA A 155 -20.09 12.41 -8.00
C ALA A 155 -20.61 13.80 -7.60
N HIS A 156 -21.79 13.84 -6.98
CA HIS A 156 -22.46 15.03 -6.46
C HIS A 156 -21.91 15.51 -5.11
N LEU A 157 -21.11 14.70 -4.42
CA LEU A 157 -20.49 15.12 -3.16
C LEU A 157 -19.40 16.16 -3.44
N GLY A 158 -19.31 17.15 -2.54
CA GLY A 158 -18.36 18.24 -2.63
C GLY A 158 -16.90 17.80 -2.48
N PRO A 159 -15.94 18.74 -2.66
CA PRO A 159 -14.56 18.47 -2.28
C PRO A 159 -14.49 18.16 -0.78
N GLY A 160 -13.69 17.17 -0.41
CA GLY A 160 -13.67 16.57 0.92
C GLY A 160 -13.04 15.18 0.96
N ILE A 161 -12.97 14.60 2.15
CA ILE A 161 -12.63 13.21 2.37
C ILE A 161 -13.92 12.49 2.78
N HIS A 162 -14.23 11.39 2.11
CA HIS A 162 -15.40 10.58 2.44
C HIS A 162 -15.04 9.16 2.83
N SER A 163 -15.62 8.72 3.94
CA SER A 163 -15.52 7.35 4.42
C SER A 163 -16.81 6.57 4.19
N LEU A 164 -16.70 5.33 3.74
CA LEU A 164 -17.79 4.37 3.62
C LEU A 164 -17.87 3.52 4.89
N ALA A 165 -19.00 3.59 5.59
CA ALA A 165 -19.37 2.61 6.60
C ALA A 165 -20.49 1.72 6.04
N ALA A 166 -20.27 0.41 6.00
CA ALA A 166 -21.26 -0.55 5.49
C ALA A 166 -21.47 -1.71 6.48
N ASP A 167 -22.73 -2.04 6.75
CA ASP A 167 -23.11 -3.20 7.55
C ASP A 167 -23.55 -4.35 6.62
N ILE A 168 -22.58 -5.18 6.23
CA ILE A 168 -22.82 -6.38 5.43
C ILE A 168 -23.06 -7.56 6.39
N ARG A 169 -24.29 -8.07 6.46
CA ARG A 169 -24.68 -9.17 7.35
C ARG A 169 -24.68 -10.51 6.63
N THR A 170 -24.21 -11.55 7.32
CA THR A 170 -24.24 -12.92 6.80
C THR A 170 -25.60 -13.55 6.99
N SER A 171 -26.09 -14.22 5.95
CA SER A 171 -27.32 -15.02 6.03
C SER A 171 -27.12 -16.26 6.90
N LEU A 172 -28.20 -16.98 7.23
CA LEU A 172 -28.10 -18.27 7.95
C LEU A 172 -27.21 -19.28 7.20
N ALA A 173 -27.33 -19.34 5.87
CA ALA A 173 -26.47 -20.18 5.03
C ALA A 173 -25.00 -19.70 5.09
N GLY A 174 -24.77 -18.38 5.09
CA GLY A 174 -23.43 -17.80 5.24
C GLY A 174 -22.79 -18.13 6.59
N ARG A 175 -23.57 -18.11 7.68
CA ARG A 175 -23.12 -18.49 9.02
C ARG A 175 -22.74 -19.97 9.08
N ALA A 176 -23.56 -20.86 8.53
CA ALA A 176 -23.25 -22.30 8.45
C ALA A 176 -21.99 -22.56 7.63
N ARG A 177 -21.84 -21.89 6.48
CA ARG A 177 -20.63 -21.95 5.67
C ARG A 177 -19.41 -21.45 6.44
N GLY A 178 -19.48 -20.29 7.11
CA GLY A 178 -18.36 -19.74 7.87
C GLY A 178 -17.92 -20.60 9.05
N PHE A 179 -18.79 -21.47 9.56
CA PHE A 179 -18.44 -22.46 10.58
C PHE A 179 -17.74 -23.69 9.98
N LEU A 180 -18.18 -24.17 8.80
CA LEU A 180 -17.64 -25.37 8.17
C LEU A 180 -16.43 -25.12 7.25
N LEU A 181 -16.35 -23.92 6.68
CA LEU A 181 -15.42 -23.51 5.62
C LEU A 181 -14.95 -22.06 5.84
N ARG A 182 -14.12 -21.55 4.92
CA ARG A 182 -13.72 -20.14 4.89
C ARG A 182 -14.93 -19.24 4.65
N SER A 183 -15.01 -18.13 5.40
CA SER A 183 -16.04 -17.11 5.22
C SER A 183 -16.01 -16.52 3.81
N PRO A 184 -17.18 -16.29 3.18
CA PRO A 184 -17.25 -15.67 1.86
C PRO A 184 -16.62 -14.28 1.88
N GLN A 185 -15.86 -13.94 0.84
CA GLN A 185 -15.19 -12.65 0.71
C GLN A 185 -15.89 -11.77 -0.32
N PRO A 186 -16.59 -10.70 0.12
CA PRO A 186 -17.14 -9.69 -0.78
C PRO A 186 -16.05 -8.77 -1.33
N TRP A 187 -16.42 -8.02 -2.37
CA TRP A 187 -15.53 -7.07 -3.06
C TRP A 187 -16.15 -5.67 -3.09
N ILE A 188 -15.30 -4.67 -3.25
CA ILE A 188 -15.70 -3.31 -3.58
C ILE A 188 -15.06 -2.89 -4.91
N GLU A 189 -15.86 -2.30 -5.78
CA GLU A 189 -15.38 -1.60 -6.98
C GLU A 189 -15.50 -0.09 -6.77
N LEU A 190 -14.39 0.61 -6.97
CA LEU A 190 -14.25 2.04 -6.82
C LEU A 190 -13.96 2.64 -8.19
N HIS A 191 -14.86 3.50 -8.68
CA HIS A 191 -14.72 4.18 -9.96
C HIS A 191 -14.42 5.66 -9.73
N SER A 192 -13.23 6.09 -10.10
CA SER A 192 -12.79 7.48 -10.01
C SER A 192 -13.34 8.33 -11.17
N LYS A 193 -13.47 9.64 -10.97
CA LYS A 193 -13.91 10.63 -11.97
C LYS A 193 -12.97 10.70 -13.18
N ASP A 194 -11.71 10.30 -13.02
CA ASP A 194 -10.71 10.20 -14.09
C ASP A 194 -10.76 8.87 -14.88
N GLY A 195 -11.73 8.00 -14.59
CA GLY A 195 -11.93 6.72 -15.28
C GLY A 195 -11.17 5.54 -14.68
N ARG A 196 -10.37 5.73 -13.62
CA ARG A 196 -9.71 4.63 -12.92
C ARG A 196 -10.74 3.74 -12.23
N VAL A 197 -10.56 2.43 -12.34
CA VAL A 197 -11.35 1.42 -11.62
C VAL A 197 -10.41 0.61 -10.73
N ALA A 198 -10.71 0.56 -9.44
CA ALA A 198 -10.04 -0.30 -8.48
C ALA A 198 -11.03 -1.34 -7.95
N ARG A 199 -10.61 -2.60 -7.90
CA ARG A 199 -11.39 -3.70 -7.34
C ARG A 199 -10.59 -4.30 -6.20
N ASN A 200 -11.17 -4.31 -5.01
CA ASN A 200 -10.48 -4.73 -3.80
C ASN A 200 -11.36 -5.67 -2.96
N ALA A 201 -10.70 -6.60 -2.27
CA ALA A 201 -11.37 -7.44 -1.30
C ALA A 201 -11.76 -6.60 -0.08
N VAL A 202 -12.90 -6.92 0.53
CA VAL A 202 -13.35 -6.26 1.77
C VAL A 202 -13.65 -7.30 2.84
N VAL A 203 -13.57 -6.87 4.09
CA VAL A 203 -13.93 -7.68 5.26
C VAL A 203 -15.15 -7.01 5.91
N PRO A 204 -16.32 -7.65 5.91
CA PRO A 204 -17.56 -7.08 6.43
C PRO A 204 -17.45 -6.43 7.81
N SER A 205 -16.78 -7.08 8.76
CA SER A 205 -16.61 -6.56 10.13
C SER A 205 -15.83 -5.25 10.18
N MET A 206 -14.85 -5.08 9.28
CA MET A 206 -13.98 -3.91 9.21
C MET A 206 -14.67 -2.73 8.49
N LEU A 207 -15.51 -3.00 7.48
CA LEU A 207 -16.26 -1.95 6.78
C LEU A 207 -17.21 -1.17 7.69
N ARG A 208 -17.72 -1.79 8.77
CA ARG A 208 -18.59 -1.11 9.75
C ARG A 208 -17.89 0.06 10.46
N ALA A 209 -16.57 0.07 10.50
CA ALA A 209 -15.78 1.11 11.15
C ALA A 209 -15.77 2.43 10.35
N GLY A 210 -16.01 2.37 9.04
CA GLY A 210 -15.88 3.52 8.14
C GLY A 210 -14.48 3.59 7.55
N VAL A 211 -14.37 3.28 6.26
CA VAL A 211 -13.10 3.26 5.51
C VAL A 211 -13.03 4.43 4.53
N ILE A 212 -11.88 5.10 4.42
CA ILE A 212 -11.73 6.21 3.46
C ILE A 212 -11.82 5.63 2.04
N VAL A 213 -12.75 6.16 1.23
CA VAL A 213 -12.97 5.74 -0.17
C VAL A 213 -12.83 6.89 -1.16
N ASP A 214 -12.97 8.14 -0.73
CA ASP A 214 -12.79 9.33 -1.53
C ASP A 214 -11.84 10.31 -0.81
N PRO A 215 -10.71 10.72 -1.40
CA PRO A 215 -10.18 10.26 -2.69
C PRO A 215 -9.79 8.78 -2.67
N LEU A 216 -9.58 8.20 -3.86
CA LEU A 216 -9.09 6.82 -3.98
C LEU A 216 -7.62 6.74 -3.51
N LEU A 217 -7.39 6.05 -2.39
CA LEU A 217 -6.06 5.89 -1.78
C LEU A 217 -5.55 4.44 -1.90
N ALA A 218 -4.68 4.19 -2.87
CA ALA A 218 -4.10 2.88 -3.13
C ALA A 218 -2.67 2.70 -2.58
N ASN A 219 -1.96 3.80 -2.30
CA ASN A 219 -0.56 3.76 -1.84
C ASN A 219 -0.17 5.05 -1.08
N THR A 220 1.04 5.05 -0.52
CA THR A 220 1.60 6.18 0.25
C THR A 220 1.68 7.49 -0.55
N THR A 221 1.93 7.44 -1.85
CA THR A 221 1.98 8.65 -2.70
C THR A 221 0.59 9.26 -2.85
N GLU A 222 -0.44 8.43 -3.03
CA GLU A 222 -1.82 8.87 -3.11
C GLU A 222 -2.32 9.45 -1.77
N TRP A 223 -1.78 8.98 -0.63
CA TRP A 223 -2.06 9.58 0.69
C TRP A 223 -1.73 11.08 0.74
N LEU A 224 -0.65 11.52 0.09
CA LEU A 224 -0.28 12.94 0.05
C LEU A 224 -1.37 13.82 -0.58
N THR A 225 -2.23 13.25 -1.44
CA THR A 225 -3.31 14.00 -2.08
C THR A 225 -4.39 14.45 -1.10
N LEU A 226 -4.43 13.91 0.12
CA LEU A 226 -5.31 14.41 1.17
C LEU A 226 -5.00 15.86 1.53
N HIS A 227 -3.73 16.29 1.40
CA HIS A 227 -3.27 17.63 1.76
C HIS A 227 -3.20 18.59 0.55
N ASP A 228 -3.70 18.16 -0.61
CA ASP A 228 -3.75 18.93 -1.84
C ASP A 228 -5.22 19.32 -2.14
N GLU A 229 -5.49 20.61 -2.29
CA GLU A 229 -6.84 21.10 -2.65
C GLU A 229 -7.30 20.57 -4.02
N ALA A 230 -6.37 20.14 -4.88
CA ALA A 230 -6.63 19.60 -6.22
C ALA A 230 -6.57 18.07 -6.30
N ALA A 231 -6.97 17.34 -5.25
CA ALA A 231 -6.94 15.87 -5.21
C ALA A 231 -7.47 15.21 -6.51
N GLN A 232 -6.57 14.57 -7.26
CA GLN A 232 -6.79 14.16 -8.65
C GLN A 232 -7.70 12.94 -8.83
N HIS A 233 -7.83 12.08 -7.81
CA HIS A 233 -8.55 10.79 -7.89
C HIS A 233 -9.84 10.78 -7.07
N ARG A 234 -10.72 11.73 -7.35
CA ARG A 234 -12.04 11.80 -6.69
C ARG A 234 -12.92 10.66 -7.13
N LEU A 235 -13.63 10.06 -6.18
CA LEU A 235 -14.52 8.95 -6.46
C LEU A 235 -15.81 9.45 -7.12
N ALA A 236 -16.20 8.82 -8.23
CA ALA A 236 -17.47 9.08 -8.92
C ALA A 236 -18.57 8.16 -8.40
N ARG A 237 -18.26 6.87 -8.28
CA ARG A 237 -19.21 5.86 -7.76
C ARG A 237 -18.48 4.69 -7.13
N LEU A 238 -19.18 3.99 -6.25
CA LEU A 238 -18.74 2.69 -5.73
C LEU A 238 -19.82 1.63 -5.82
N VAL A 239 -19.41 0.36 -5.89
CA VAL A 239 -20.30 -0.80 -5.96
C VAL A 239 -19.78 -1.86 -5.00
N LEU A 240 -20.66 -2.35 -4.11
CA LEU A 240 -20.38 -3.55 -3.32
C LEU A 240 -20.78 -4.77 -4.13
N LEU A 241 -19.87 -5.74 -4.25
CA LEU A 241 -20.08 -6.96 -5.03
C LEU A 241 -20.07 -8.20 -4.13
N PRO A 242 -20.91 -9.20 -4.44
CA PRO A 242 -20.92 -10.44 -3.70
C PRO A 242 -19.66 -11.26 -4.03
N PRO A 243 -19.37 -12.33 -3.27
CA PRO A 243 -18.37 -13.31 -3.66
C PRO A 243 -18.71 -13.93 -5.02
N ALA A 244 -17.69 -14.39 -5.76
CA ALA A 244 -17.89 -15.06 -7.04
C ALA A 244 -18.70 -16.38 -6.90
N ASP A 245 -18.52 -17.08 -5.77
CA ASP A 245 -19.11 -18.40 -5.50
C ASP A 245 -20.39 -18.29 -4.67
N ASP A 246 -21.41 -17.59 -5.17
CA ASP A 246 -22.80 -17.52 -4.63
C ASP A 246 -23.12 -16.34 -3.68
N GLY A 247 -24.21 -15.62 -4.01
CA GLY A 247 -24.73 -14.46 -3.29
C GLY A 247 -25.59 -14.81 -2.07
N ALA A 248 -26.03 -16.07 -1.96
CA ALA A 248 -26.94 -16.53 -0.90
C ALA A 248 -26.35 -16.51 0.53
N PHE A 249 -25.07 -16.17 0.69
CA PHE A 249 -24.37 -16.15 1.99
C PHE A 249 -24.46 -14.83 2.75
N PHE A 250 -25.04 -13.81 2.14
CA PHE A 250 -25.28 -12.51 2.77
C PHE A 250 -26.78 -12.17 2.73
N GLU A 251 -27.18 -11.24 3.60
CA GLU A 251 -28.49 -10.60 3.48
C GLU A 251 -28.50 -9.69 2.24
N ASP A 252 -29.67 -9.54 1.60
CA ASP A 252 -29.81 -8.78 0.35
C ASP A 252 -29.65 -7.27 0.57
N GLU A 253 -30.11 -6.76 1.73
CA GLU A 253 -30.01 -5.35 2.10
C GLU A 253 -28.73 -5.07 2.90
N ILE A 254 -27.98 -4.06 2.47
CA ILE A 254 -26.78 -3.56 3.13
C ILE A 254 -27.06 -2.13 3.60
N ASP A 255 -26.99 -1.90 4.92
CA ASP A 255 -27.06 -0.54 5.47
C ASP A 255 -25.74 0.19 5.19
N VAL A 256 -25.79 1.27 4.41
CA VAL A 256 -24.62 2.05 4.00
C VAL A 256 -24.74 3.50 4.48
N ARG A 257 -23.63 4.01 5.03
CA ARG A 257 -23.44 5.43 5.36
C ARG A 257 -22.16 5.96 4.73
N ILE A 258 -22.26 7.14 4.14
CA ILE A 258 -21.09 7.94 3.74
C ILE A 258 -20.90 9.05 4.75
N LEU A 259 -19.69 9.12 5.27
CA LEU A 259 -19.27 10.08 6.27
C LEU A 259 -18.33 11.09 5.61
N GLU A 260 -18.63 12.37 5.72
CA GLU A 260 -17.70 13.45 5.40
C GLU A 260 -16.78 13.65 6.59
N GLU A 261 -15.48 13.44 6.37
CA GLU A 261 -14.44 13.63 7.38
C GLU A 261 -14.02 15.12 7.41
N PRO A 262 -13.53 15.61 8.57
CA PRO A 262 -12.92 16.93 8.63
C PRO A 262 -11.74 17.05 7.66
N LEU A 263 -11.62 18.22 7.02
CA LEU A 263 -10.51 18.48 6.13
C LEU A 263 -9.19 18.48 6.91
N PRO A 264 -8.13 17.86 6.35
CA PRO A 264 -6.81 17.90 6.93
C PRO A 264 -6.23 19.33 6.85
N ARG A 265 -5.15 19.55 7.58
CA ARG A 265 -4.31 20.73 7.37
C ARG A 265 -3.82 20.78 5.91
N SER A 266 -4.09 21.88 5.23
CA SER A 266 -3.53 22.17 3.91
C SER A 266 -2.03 22.43 4.00
N ILE A 267 -1.28 21.92 3.02
CA ILE A 267 0.18 22.04 2.93
C ILE A 267 0.50 22.81 1.64
N ALA A 268 1.51 23.69 1.70
CA ALA A 268 1.92 24.43 0.53
C ALA A 268 2.33 23.46 -0.61
N PRO A 269 1.89 23.69 -1.87
CA PRO A 269 2.18 22.78 -2.98
C PRO A 269 3.68 22.50 -3.17
N GLU A 270 4.53 23.48 -2.92
CA GLU A 270 5.99 23.36 -3.01
C GLU A 270 6.57 22.39 -1.97
N GLU A 271 6.08 22.47 -0.73
CA GLU A 271 6.48 21.57 0.35
C GLU A 271 6.00 20.14 0.08
N LEU A 272 4.74 20.00 -0.37
CA LEU A 272 4.17 18.71 -0.73
C LEU A 272 4.93 18.04 -1.90
N ALA A 273 5.31 18.83 -2.91
CA ALA A 273 6.12 18.36 -4.04
C ALA A 273 7.52 17.89 -3.57
N ALA A 274 8.16 18.62 -2.65
CA ALA A 274 9.46 18.23 -2.09
C ALA A 274 9.37 16.96 -1.23
N ILE A 275 8.28 16.76 -0.48
CA ILE A 275 8.02 15.51 0.25
C ILE A 275 7.81 14.36 -0.75
N LYS A 276 6.98 14.58 -1.77
CA LYS A 276 6.71 13.58 -2.82
C LYS A 276 7.99 13.15 -3.54
N GLN A 277 8.89 14.08 -3.85
CA GLN A 277 10.18 13.78 -4.47
C GLN A 277 11.09 12.93 -3.58
N ARG A 278 11.07 13.14 -2.26
CA ARG A 278 11.82 12.31 -1.29
C ARG A 278 11.16 10.96 -1.02
N LEU A 279 9.84 10.88 -1.19
CA LEU A 279 9.06 9.65 -1.04
C LEU A 279 9.39 8.65 -2.16
N THR A 280 9.58 9.15 -3.38
CA THR A 280 10.22 8.39 -4.46
C THR A 280 11.62 7.99 -4.02
N ALA A 281 11.81 6.69 -3.82
CA ALA A 281 13.00 6.14 -3.20
C ALA A 281 14.29 6.57 -3.91
N PRO A 282 15.42 6.67 -3.18
CA PRO A 282 16.73 6.81 -3.80
C PRO A 282 16.98 5.65 -4.78
N GLY A 283 17.16 5.96 -6.06
CA GLY A 283 17.42 4.99 -7.13
C GLY A 283 16.19 4.56 -7.95
N LEU A 284 15.05 5.24 -7.80
CA LEU A 284 13.87 5.16 -8.67
C LEU A 284 13.49 6.56 -9.14
N ASP A 285 13.80 6.90 -10.39
CA ASP A 285 13.36 8.18 -10.97
C ASP A 285 11.84 8.18 -11.29
N LEU A 286 11.21 7.01 -11.24
CA LEU A 286 9.79 6.80 -11.54
C LEU A 286 9.06 6.06 -10.41
N ALA A 287 8.01 6.65 -9.86
CA ALA A 287 7.02 5.93 -9.04
C ALA A 287 5.98 5.25 -9.94
N PRO A 288 5.65 3.96 -9.73
CA PRO A 288 4.54 3.34 -10.44
C PRO A 288 3.22 3.99 -9.98
N PHE A 289 2.36 4.36 -10.93
CA PHE A 289 1.01 4.89 -10.63
C PHE A 289 -0.01 3.78 -10.35
N GLN A 290 0.30 2.54 -10.75
CA GLN A 290 -0.49 1.36 -10.43
C GLN A 290 0.45 0.17 -10.22
N SER A 291 0.26 -0.56 -9.13
CA SER A 291 0.95 -1.81 -8.83
C SER A 291 -0.07 -2.91 -8.55
N GLN A 292 0.21 -4.12 -9.03
CA GLN A 292 -0.47 -5.36 -8.64
C GLN A 292 0.59 -6.29 -8.09
N LEU A 293 0.68 -6.37 -6.76
CA LEU A 293 1.71 -7.12 -6.04
C LEU A 293 1.01 -8.18 -5.17
N PRO A 294 1.22 -9.48 -5.44
CA PRO A 294 0.45 -10.56 -4.80
C PRO A 294 0.85 -10.87 -3.35
N LEU A 295 2.02 -10.39 -2.89
CA LEU A 295 2.53 -10.46 -1.52
C LEU A 295 3.36 -9.20 -1.26
N GLU A 296 3.63 -8.86 0.01
CA GLU A 296 4.40 -7.69 0.48
C GLU A 296 5.48 -7.20 -0.50
N GLY A 297 5.04 -6.39 -1.46
CA GLY A 297 5.91 -5.78 -2.45
C GLY A 297 6.47 -4.53 -1.82
N GLY A 298 7.49 -4.71 -1.01
CA GLY A 298 8.25 -3.62 -0.40
C GLY A 298 9.48 -3.29 -1.22
N ILE A 299 9.95 -2.06 -1.07
CA ILE A 299 11.32 -1.70 -1.40
C ILE A 299 12.22 -2.42 -0.39
N ARG A 300 13.13 -3.29 -0.85
CA ARG A 300 14.19 -3.91 -0.04
C ARG A 300 15.54 -3.50 -0.60
N ARG A 301 16.58 -3.36 0.23
CA ARG A 301 17.94 -3.42 -0.35
C ARG A 301 18.33 -4.86 -0.62
N ALA A 302 18.92 -5.10 -1.79
CA ALA A 302 19.56 -6.36 -2.15
C ALA A 302 20.95 -6.02 -2.73
N GLY A 303 22.01 -6.47 -2.04
CA GLY A 303 23.38 -6.07 -2.37
C GLY A 303 23.60 -4.55 -2.23
N PRO A 304 24.36 -3.89 -3.13
CA PRO A 304 24.62 -2.45 -3.07
C PRO A 304 23.45 -1.55 -3.52
N GLY A 305 22.26 -2.11 -3.80
CA GLY A 305 21.15 -1.40 -4.42
C GLY A 305 19.80 -1.59 -3.73
N THR A 306 18.84 -0.74 -4.13
CA THR A 306 17.46 -0.74 -3.68
C THR A 306 16.59 -1.44 -4.73
N VAL A 307 15.79 -2.43 -4.33
CA VAL A 307 14.95 -3.27 -5.19
C VAL A 307 13.49 -3.23 -4.77
N ILE A 308 12.56 -3.21 -5.72
CA ILE A 308 11.13 -3.39 -5.53
C ILE A 308 10.84 -4.90 -5.62
N LEU A 309 10.42 -5.50 -4.52
CA LEU A 309 9.89 -6.86 -4.54
C LEU A 309 8.61 -6.92 -5.38
N CYS A 310 8.65 -7.76 -6.39
CA CYS A 310 7.66 -7.94 -7.43
C CYS A 310 7.39 -9.43 -7.62
N HIS A 311 6.94 -10.11 -6.56
CA HIS A 311 6.58 -11.53 -6.58
C HIS A 311 5.76 -11.88 -7.82
N ALA A 312 6.10 -12.98 -8.49
CA ALA A 312 5.45 -13.33 -9.75
C ALA A 312 4.13 -14.07 -9.49
N PRO A 313 3.00 -13.73 -10.14
CA PRO A 313 2.86 -12.67 -11.13
C PRO A 313 2.66 -11.29 -10.51
N SER A 314 3.31 -10.27 -11.06
CA SER A 314 3.10 -8.87 -10.68
C SER A 314 3.11 -7.95 -11.89
N ARG A 315 2.62 -6.72 -11.69
CA ARG A 315 2.60 -5.66 -12.69
C ARG A 315 2.89 -4.31 -12.03
N LEU A 316 3.84 -3.58 -12.60
CA LEU A 316 4.09 -2.17 -12.31
C LEU A 316 3.76 -1.35 -13.56
N ARG A 317 2.98 -0.27 -13.43
CA ARG A 317 2.70 0.66 -14.52
C ARG A 317 3.21 2.05 -14.18
N PHE A 318 3.84 2.68 -15.15
CA PHE A 318 4.43 4.01 -15.08
C PHE A 318 3.82 4.87 -16.19
N ARG A 319 3.50 6.13 -15.87
CA ARG A 319 3.09 7.13 -16.85
C ARG A 319 4.33 7.93 -17.22
N LEU A 320 4.61 8.04 -18.52
CA LEU A 320 5.85 8.61 -19.02
C LEU A 320 5.62 9.99 -19.63
N PRO A 321 6.58 10.93 -19.49
CA PRO A 321 6.60 12.12 -20.31
C PRO A 321 6.83 11.76 -21.78
N GLY A 322 6.38 12.59 -22.71
CA GLY A 322 6.67 12.38 -24.13
C GLY A 322 8.17 12.56 -24.41
N GLY A 323 8.77 11.70 -25.22
CA GLY A 323 10.18 11.79 -25.57
C GLY A 323 10.87 10.46 -25.86
N ALA A 324 12.16 10.54 -26.19
CA ALA A 324 13.05 9.39 -26.20
C ALA A 324 13.53 9.14 -24.77
N HIS A 325 13.49 7.88 -24.34
CA HIS A 325 13.79 7.46 -22.98
C HIS A 325 14.69 6.24 -22.99
N LYS A 326 15.53 6.15 -21.97
CA LYS A 326 16.37 4.99 -21.70
C LYS A 326 16.09 4.47 -20.29
N LEU A 327 15.58 3.24 -20.19
CA LEU A 327 15.38 2.59 -18.90
C LEU A 327 16.51 1.60 -18.64
N ARG A 328 17.16 1.73 -17.48
CA ARG A 328 18.18 0.80 -17.00
C ARG A 328 17.94 0.41 -15.55
N GLY A 329 18.43 -0.77 -15.17
CA GLY A 329 18.37 -1.23 -13.79
C GLY A 329 18.90 -2.63 -13.62
N VAL A 330 18.48 -3.27 -12.53
CA VAL A 330 18.75 -4.67 -12.24
C VAL A 330 17.45 -5.42 -11.98
N LEU A 331 17.44 -6.72 -12.24
CA LEU A 331 16.34 -7.60 -11.87
C LEU A 331 16.92 -8.91 -11.33
N GLY A 332 16.12 -9.65 -10.59
CA GLY A 332 16.56 -10.94 -10.05
C GLY A 332 15.52 -11.57 -9.15
N VAL A 333 15.88 -12.68 -8.52
CA VAL A 333 15.01 -13.38 -7.57
C VAL A 333 15.78 -13.51 -6.27
N LEU A 334 15.20 -13.11 -5.13
CA LEU A 334 15.79 -13.36 -3.82
C LEU A 334 15.49 -14.79 -3.33
N PRO A 335 16.34 -15.37 -2.48
CA PRO A 335 16.04 -16.62 -1.81
C PRO A 335 14.78 -16.46 -0.95
N ARG A 336 13.97 -17.53 -0.87
CA ARG A 336 12.76 -17.59 -0.06
C ARG A 336 13.12 -17.43 1.41
N ALA A 337 12.35 -16.62 2.12
CA ALA A 337 12.56 -16.37 3.54
C ALA A 337 12.29 -17.61 4.42
N THR A 338 11.49 -18.57 3.93
CA THR A 338 11.07 -19.74 4.68
C THR A 338 12.13 -20.84 4.78
N ASP A 339 12.84 -21.11 3.70
CA ASP A 339 13.79 -22.22 3.59
C ASP A 339 15.14 -21.85 2.96
N GLY A 340 15.34 -20.59 2.58
CA GLY A 340 16.54 -20.13 1.87
C GLY A 340 16.66 -20.68 0.44
N GLY A 341 15.65 -21.42 -0.04
CA GLY A 341 15.60 -21.97 -1.39
C GLY A 341 15.32 -20.90 -2.45
N TRP A 342 15.43 -21.26 -3.72
CA TRP A 342 15.19 -20.32 -4.83
C TRP A 342 13.89 -20.66 -5.56
N SER A 343 13.11 -19.63 -5.87
CA SER A 343 11.91 -19.75 -6.70
C SER A 343 12.27 -19.70 -8.20
N GLY A 344 11.61 -20.50 -9.03
CA GLY A 344 11.80 -20.47 -10.48
C GLY A 344 10.82 -21.40 -11.21
N PRO A 345 10.64 -21.25 -12.54
CA PRO A 345 11.10 -20.15 -13.40
C PRO A 345 10.21 -18.89 -13.29
N VAL A 346 10.81 -17.73 -13.52
CA VAL A 346 10.17 -16.39 -13.52
C VAL A 346 10.46 -15.69 -14.84
N GLY A 347 9.44 -15.04 -15.41
CA GLY A 347 9.57 -14.21 -16.61
C GLY A 347 9.50 -12.72 -16.28
N TYR A 348 10.40 -11.93 -16.85
CA TYR A 348 10.41 -10.47 -16.78
C TYR A 348 10.09 -9.92 -18.16
N ARG A 349 9.13 -9.01 -18.25
CA ARG A 349 8.75 -8.37 -19.51
C ARG A 349 8.47 -6.89 -19.32
N ALA A 350 8.83 -6.07 -20.30
CA ALA A 350 8.45 -4.66 -20.35
C ALA A 350 7.62 -4.40 -21.61
N PHE A 351 6.55 -3.61 -21.44
CA PHE A 351 5.62 -3.26 -22.51
C PHE A 351 5.36 -1.76 -22.55
N LEU A 352 5.30 -1.18 -23.74
CA LEU A 352 4.87 0.19 -23.96
C LEU A 352 3.46 0.20 -24.56
N LEU A 353 2.54 0.87 -23.89
CA LEU A 353 1.20 1.12 -24.40
C LEU A 353 1.10 2.58 -24.86
N ARG A 354 0.91 2.77 -26.17
CA ARG A 354 0.75 4.09 -26.77
C ARG A 354 -0.68 4.60 -26.54
N THR A 355 -0.83 5.91 -26.34
CA THR A 355 -2.14 6.56 -26.14
C THR A 355 -3.08 6.22 -27.31
N GLY A 356 -4.22 5.59 -27.02
CA GLY A 356 -5.22 5.19 -28.02
C GLY A 356 -4.96 3.84 -28.72
N ALA A 357 -3.86 3.15 -28.44
CA ALA A 357 -3.59 1.81 -28.95
C ALA A 357 -4.17 0.73 -28.02
N THR A 358 -4.65 -0.36 -28.60
CA THR A 358 -5.13 -1.55 -27.87
C THR A 358 -4.04 -2.60 -27.68
N ASN A 359 -3.03 -2.63 -28.54
CA ASN A 359 -1.92 -3.58 -28.45
C ASN A 359 -0.67 -2.94 -27.86
N PRO A 360 -0.13 -3.50 -26.75
CA PRO A 360 1.15 -3.07 -26.21
C PRO A 360 2.32 -3.56 -27.06
N GLU A 361 3.34 -2.72 -27.21
CA GLU A 361 4.63 -3.02 -27.84
C GLU A 361 5.55 -3.68 -26.80
N GLU A 362 6.10 -4.88 -27.07
CA GLU A 362 7.04 -5.55 -26.16
C GLU A 362 8.44 -4.95 -26.35
N LEU A 363 8.99 -4.35 -25.29
CA LEU A 363 10.31 -3.70 -25.31
C LEU A 363 11.42 -4.59 -24.77
N PHE A 364 11.08 -5.48 -23.83
CA PHE A 364 12.06 -6.31 -23.14
C PHE A 364 11.45 -7.63 -22.69
N THR A 365 12.23 -8.71 -22.77
CA THR A 365 11.86 -10.04 -22.28
C THR A 365 13.08 -10.77 -21.75
N LEU A 366 12.95 -11.36 -20.57
CA LEU A 366 14.00 -12.17 -19.95
C LEU A 366 13.38 -13.27 -19.09
N ARG A 367 13.99 -14.45 -19.07
CA ARG A 367 13.59 -15.58 -18.23
C ARG A 367 14.72 -15.92 -17.26
N LEU A 368 14.39 -16.01 -15.98
CA LEU A 368 15.30 -16.50 -14.94
C LEU A 368 14.77 -17.77 -14.29
N ASP A 369 15.66 -18.69 -14.02
CA ASP A 369 15.45 -19.94 -13.29
C ASP A 369 16.62 -20.19 -12.33
N PRO A 370 16.71 -19.41 -11.23
CA PRO A 370 17.80 -19.49 -10.26
C PRO A 370 17.80 -20.80 -9.45
N GLN A 371 16.69 -21.55 -9.51
CA GLN A 371 16.58 -22.89 -8.91
C GLN A 371 17.50 -23.86 -9.65
N VAL A 372 17.57 -23.76 -10.98
CA VAL A 372 18.38 -24.64 -11.83
C VAL A 372 19.74 -24.01 -12.17
N VAL A 373 19.77 -22.70 -12.43
CA VAL A 373 20.96 -22.01 -12.93
C VAL A 373 21.57 -21.12 -11.84
N ALA A 374 22.67 -21.58 -11.24
CA ALA A 374 23.32 -20.87 -10.13
C ALA A 374 23.77 -19.44 -10.47
N ALA A 375 24.21 -19.19 -11.72
CA ALA A 375 24.64 -17.86 -12.16
C ALA A 375 23.48 -16.83 -12.18
N GLN A 376 22.23 -17.29 -12.25
CA GLN A 376 21.04 -16.43 -12.26
C GLN A 376 20.56 -16.04 -10.86
N ARG A 377 21.31 -16.45 -9.82
CA ARG A 377 21.09 -16.04 -8.42
C ARG A 377 21.62 -14.63 -8.15
N GLU A 378 22.59 -14.20 -8.94
CA GLU A 378 23.11 -12.83 -8.90
C GLU A 378 22.19 -11.85 -9.64
N PRO A 379 22.15 -10.57 -9.23
CA PRO A 379 21.37 -9.54 -9.94
C PRO A 379 21.77 -9.43 -11.41
N GLN A 380 20.78 -9.42 -12.29
CA GLN A 380 20.98 -9.31 -13.74
C GLN A 380 20.74 -7.86 -14.18
N PRO A 381 21.74 -7.17 -14.74
CA PRO A 381 21.53 -5.84 -15.29
C PRO A 381 20.67 -5.92 -16.55
N PHE A 382 19.86 -4.89 -16.78
CA PHE A 382 19.12 -4.73 -18.03
C PHE A 382 19.09 -3.27 -18.45
N GLU A 383 18.95 -3.06 -19.75
CA GLU A 383 18.85 -1.74 -20.36
C GLU A 383 18.08 -1.85 -21.68
N PHE A 384 17.16 -0.93 -21.93
CA PHE A 384 16.50 -0.79 -23.22
C PHE A 384 16.07 0.66 -23.46
N GLU A 385 16.05 1.05 -24.73
CA GLU A 385 15.69 2.39 -25.20
C GLU A 385 14.36 2.35 -25.95
N TYR A 386 13.56 3.39 -25.80
CA TYR A 386 12.24 3.49 -26.42
C TYR A 386 11.80 4.94 -26.60
N VAL A 387 10.83 5.17 -27.50
CA VAL A 387 10.23 6.49 -27.72
C VAL A 387 8.77 6.45 -27.30
N ALA A 388 8.43 7.25 -26.29
CA ALA A 388 7.10 7.34 -25.73
C ALA A 388 6.39 8.60 -26.24
N PRO A 389 5.17 8.50 -26.83
CA PRO A 389 4.34 9.68 -27.00
C PRO A 389 3.87 10.22 -25.64
N GLU A 390 3.43 11.48 -25.61
CA GLU A 390 2.88 12.08 -24.40
C GLU A 390 1.68 11.27 -23.88
N GLY A 391 1.70 10.94 -22.59
CA GLY A 391 0.67 10.11 -21.94
C GLY A 391 0.79 8.61 -22.15
N ALA A 392 1.86 8.12 -22.80
CA ALA A 392 2.11 6.69 -22.91
C ALA A 392 2.38 6.03 -21.56
N GLU A 393 2.13 4.72 -21.49
CA GLU A 393 2.31 3.93 -20.29
C GLU A 393 3.35 2.83 -20.50
N LEU A 394 4.33 2.76 -19.60
CA LEU A 394 5.27 1.66 -19.50
C LEU A 394 4.77 0.67 -18.46
N THR A 395 4.69 -0.61 -18.82
CA THR A 395 4.29 -1.69 -17.94
C THR A 395 5.44 -2.69 -17.77
N LEU A 396 5.95 -2.84 -16.55
CA LEU A 396 6.84 -3.93 -16.18
C LEU A 396 6.01 -5.08 -15.62
N ARG A 397 6.12 -6.27 -16.20
CA ARG A 397 5.43 -7.48 -15.75
C ARG A 397 6.45 -8.50 -15.27
N THR A 398 6.20 -9.02 -14.07
CA THR A 398 6.82 -10.25 -13.60
C THR A 398 5.80 -11.38 -13.74
N LEU A 399 6.18 -12.48 -14.35
CA LEU A 399 5.31 -13.60 -14.70
C LEU A 399 5.75 -14.84 -13.94
N SER A 400 4.80 -15.52 -13.30
CA SER A 400 5.07 -16.90 -12.89
C SER A 400 5.07 -17.78 -14.13
N LEU A 401 6.16 -18.50 -14.34
CA LEU A 401 6.26 -19.52 -15.40
C LEU A 401 6.08 -20.93 -14.82
N ALA A 402 5.49 -21.02 -13.62
CA ALA A 402 5.10 -22.29 -13.03
C ALA A 402 3.98 -22.96 -13.84
N PRO A 403 4.01 -24.28 -14.06
CA PRO A 403 2.94 -24.98 -14.80
C PRO A 403 1.55 -24.84 -14.19
N ASP A 404 1.48 -24.68 -12.87
CA ASP A 404 0.27 -24.49 -12.06
C ASP A 404 -0.10 -23.01 -11.83
N GLY A 405 0.69 -22.08 -12.38
CA GLY A 405 0.51 -20.64 -12.17
C GLY A 405 0.78 -20.16 -10.75
N ALA A 406 1.40 -21.00 -9.90
CA ALA A 406 1.68 -20.67 -8.50
C ALA A 406 2.55 -19.42 -8.36
N VAL A 407 2.37 -18.70 -7.25
CA VAL A 407 3.17 -17.50 -6.97
C VAL A 407 4.64 -17.88 -6.80
N ARG A 408 5.54 -17.09 -7.40
CA ARG A 408 6.99 -17.21 -7.22
C ARG A 408 7.50 -16.08 -6.34
N GLU A 409 7.94 -16.45 -5.15
CA GLU A 409 8.48 -15.52 -4.17
C GLU A 409 9.86 -14.98 -4.59
N GLY A 410 10.23 -13.82 -4.07
CA GLY A 410 11.57 -13.23 -4.22
C GLY A 410 11.85 -12.44 -5.50
N ALA A 411 11.05 -12.55 -6.56
CA ALA A 411 11.27 -11.79 -7.81
C ALA A 411 11.28 -10.26 -7.56
N TYR A 412 12.17 -9.52 -8.21
CA TYR A 412 12.32 -8.07 -8.02
C TYR A 412 12.80 -7.31 -9.26
N TRP A 413 12.53 -6.00 -9.26
CA TRP A 413 13.14 -4.99 -10.15
C TRP A 413 13.87 -3.96 -9.27
N GLY A 414 15.06 -3.50 -9.61
CA GLY A 414 15.82 -2.59 -8.74
C GLY A 414 16.69 -1.60 -9.49
N ASN A 415 17.09 -0.54 -8.77
CA ASN A 415 17.90 0.56 -9.29
C ASN A 415 17.39 1.09 -10.65
N LEU A 416 16.07 1.25 -10.78
CA LEU A 416 15.44 1.68 -12.03
C LEU A 416 15.73 3.17 -12.29
N LYS A 417 16.49 3.46 -13.33
CA LYS A 417 16.80 4.82 -13.77
C LYS A 417 16.21 5.07 -15.15
N LEU A 418 15.63 6.25 -15.32
CA LEU A 418 15.11 6.73 -16.59
C LEU A 418 15.98 7.93 -17.02
N ASP A 419 16.74 7.76 -18.09
CA ASP A 419 17.52 8.84 -18.72
C ASP A 419 16.82 9.39 -19.96
#